data_AF-A0A8B8GDT8-F1
#
_entry.id   AF-A0A8B8GDT8-F1
#
_cell.length_a   1.000
_cell.length_b   1.000
_cell.length_c   1.000
_cell.angle_alpha   90.00
_cell.angle_beta   90.00
_cell.angle_gamma   90.00
#
_symmetry.space_group_name_H-M   'P 1'
#
loop_
_entity.id
_entity.type
_entity.pdbx_description
1 polymer ?
#
loop_
_entity_poly.entity_id
_entity_poly.type
_entity_poly.pdbx_seq_one_letter_code
_entity_poly.pdbx_strand_id
1 'polypeptide(L)'
;KIIIQFFSYSFYKLITTASDLIDVLLNNILRNSRHLCPNDCGRHYKRIGHMNYHLKYECGVSPQFKCPYCSKLFSQKSTMKKH
;
A
#
# COMPACT_ATOMS: atom_id res chain seq x y z
N LYS A 1 -4.83 -50.06 19.99
CA LYS A 1 -5.75 -49.09 19.35
C LYS A 1 -4.92 -47.97 18.70
N ILE A 2 -4.32 -48.23 17.54
CA ILE A 2 -3.32 -47.35 16.87
C ILE A 2 -3.94 -46.49 15.75
N ILE A 3 -5.26 -46.59 15.54
CA ILE A 3 -5.93 -45.99 14.37
C ILE A 3 -6.23 -44.48 14.56
N ILE A 4 -6.22 -43.93 15.78
CA ILE A 4 -6.65 -42.54 16.04
C ILE A 4 -5.51 -41.51 15.87
N GLN A 5 -4.26 -41.94 15.72
CA GLN A 5 -3.10 -41.03 15.58
C GLN A 5 -2.81 -40.62 14.12
N PHE A 6 -3.30 -41.37 13.13
CA PHE A 6 -3.06 -41.09 11.71
C PHE A 6 -4.13 -40.19 11.08
N PHE A 7 -5.39 -40.30 11.50
CA PHE A 7 -6.48 -39.47 10.98
C PHE A 7 -6.43 -38.02 11.48
N SER A 8 -5.84 -37.77 12.65
CA SER A 8 -5.72 -36.43 13.24
C SER A 8 -4.53 -35.65 12.71
N TYR A 9 -3.37 -36.30 12.50
CA TYR A 9 -2.15 -35.61 12.02
C TYR A 9 -2.26 -35.17 10.57
N SER A 10 -2.80 -36.03 9.69
CA SER A 10 -2.96 -35.69 8.26
C SER A 10 -3.99 -34.56 8.07
N PHE A 11 -5.08 -34.57 8.85
CA PHE A 11 -6.11 -33.53 8.84
C PHE A 11 -5.61 -32.22 9.46
N TYR A 12 -4.91 -32.28 10.60
CA TYR A 12 -4.26 -31.11 11.22
C TYR A 12 -3.25 -30.46 10.27
N LYS A 13 -2.44 -31.27 9.58
CA LYS A 13 -1.48 -30.81 8.56
C LYS A 13 -2.16 -30.17 7.34
N LEU A 14 -3.35 -30.67 6.95
CA LEU A 14 -4.17 -30.07 5.90
C LEU A 14 -4.75 -28.71 6.33
N ILE A 15 -5.17 -28.58 7.59
CA ILE A 15 -5.68 -27.32 8.14
C ILE A 15 -4.56 -26.27 8.24
N THR A 16 -3.39 -26.64 8.77
CA THR A 16 -2.25 -25.70 8.87
C THR A 16 -1.77 -25.22 7.50
N THR A 17 -1.74 -26.11 6.50
CA THR A 17 -1.35 -25.71 5.13
C THR A 17 -2.40 -24.82 4.47
N ALA A 18 -3.69 -25.03 4.75
CA ALA A 18 -4.75 -24.15 4.27
C ALA A 18 -4.69 -22.75 4.91
N SER A 19 -4.40 -22.63 6.21
CA SER A 19 -4.22 -21.33 6.88
C SER A 19 -3.01 -20.58 6.33
N ASP A 20 -1.90 -21.27 6.07
CA ASP A 20 -0.71 -20.68 5.47
C ASP A 20 -0.98 -20.15 4.06
N LEU A 21 -1.78 -20.87 3.26
CA LEU A 21 -2.23 -20.40 1.93
C LEU A 21 -3.14 -19.18 2.04
N ILE A 22 -4.03 -19.13 3.02
CA ILE A 22 -4.88 -17.96 3.27
C ILE A 22 -4.02 -16.75 3.68
N ASP A 23 -3.04 -16.91 4.55
CA ASP A 23 -2.13 -15.82 4.94
C ASP A 23 -1.26 -15.33 3.77
N VAL A 24 -0.78 -16.23 2.92
CA VAL A 24 -0.05 -15.86 1.69
C VAL A 24 -0.96 -15.15 0.71
N LEU A 25 -2.20 -15.61 0.52
CA LEU A 25 -3.19 -14.96 -0.34
C LEU A 25 -3.59 -13.59 0.20
N LEU A 26 -3.90 -13.48 1.50
CA LEU A 26 -4.20 -12.21 2.16
C LEU A 26 -3.01 -11.27 2.09
N ASN A 27 -1.78 -11.72 2.36
CA ASN A 27 -0.59 -10.89 2.21
C ASN A 27 -0.38 -10.43 0.76
N ASN A 28 -0.62 -11.28 -0.25
CA ASN A 28 -0.52 -10.87 -1.65
C ASN A 28 -1.62 -9.88 -2.03
N ILE A 29 -2.86 -10.09 -1.60
CA ILE A 29 -3.97 -9.17 -1.81
C ILE A 29 -3.67 -7.83 -1.15
N LEU A 30 -3.29 -7.83 0.14
CA LEU A 30 -2.93 -6.62 0.90
C LEU A 30 -1.71 -5.91 0.32
N ARG A 31 -0.71 -6.64 -0.21
CA ARG A 31 0.44 -6.05 -0.91
C ARG A 31 0.08 -5.46 -2.28
N ASN A 32 -0.98 -5.95 -2.92
CA ASN A 32 -1.47 -5.45 -4.20
C ASN A 32 -2.62 -4.45 -4.04
N SER A 33 -3.15 -4.29 -2.82
CA SER A 33 -4.13 -3.28 -2.46
C SER A 33 -3.55 -1.90 -2.67
N ARG A 34 -4.26 -1.07 -3.42
CA ARG A 34 -3.92 0.34 -3.59
C ARG A 34 -4.25 1.08 -2.29
N HIS A 35 -3.39 2.00 -1.89
CA HIS A 35 -3.61 2.91 -0.78
C HIS A 35 -4.43 4.11 -1.28
N LEU A 36 -5.69 4.17 -0.88
CA LEU A 36 -6.59 5.27 -1.23
C LEU A 36 -6.26 6.52 -0.41
N CYS A 37 -6.48 7.68 -1.00
CA CYS A 37 -6.42 8.93 -0.27
C CYS A 37 -7.64 9.05 0.66
N PRO A 38 -7.45 9.32 1.96
CA PRO A 38 -8.54 9.47 2.93
C PRO A 38 -9.39 10.73 2.75
N ASN A 39 -8.95 11.69 1.94
CA ASN A 39 -9.65 12.97 1.73
C ASN A 39 -10.70 12.89 0.59
N ASP A 40 -11.14 11.68 0.22
CA ASP A 40 -12.10 11.43 -0.87
C ASP A 40 -11.76 12.09 -2.21
N CYS A 41 -10.47 12.33 -2.48
CA CYS A 41 -10.02 12.96 -3.73
C CYS A 41 -9.97 11.98 -4.93
N GLY A 42 -10.36 10.72 -4.71
CA GLY A 42 -10.37 9.65 -5.73
C GLY A 42 -9.00 9.10 -6.13
N ARG A 43 -7.89 9.62 -5.58
CA ARG A 43 -6.54 9.12 -5.88
C ARG A 43 -6.18 7.90 -5.05
N HIS A 44 -5.40 7.00 -5.66
CA HIS A 44 -4.89 5.80 -5.02
C HIS A 44 -3.45 5.50 -5.45
N TYR A 45 -2.69 4.81 -4.60
CA TYR A 45 -1.26 4.61 -4.79
C TYR A 45 -0.86 3.16 -4.56
N LYS A 46 0.09 2.66 -5.35
CA LYS A 46 0.65 1.31 -5.15
C LYS A 46 1.48 1.20 -3.86
N ARG A 47 2.01 2.31 -3.35
CA ARG A 47 2.86 2.35 -2.15
C ARG A 47 2.33 3.36 -1.16
N ILE A 48 2.30 2.98 0.12
CA ILE A 48 1.83 3.85 1.21
C ILE A 48 2.64 5.14 1.30
N GLY A 49 3.94 5.08 1.07
CA GLY A 49 4.80 6.26 1.08
C GLY A 49 4.41 7.31 0.03
N HIS A 50 3.91 6.88 -1.13
CA HIS A 50 3.45 7.82 -2.17
C HIS A 50 2.10 8.45 -1.79
N MET A 51 1.20 7.68 -1.16
CA MET A 51 -0.07 8.20 -0.64
C MET A 51 0.18 9.23 0.47
N ASN A 52 1.07 8.92 1.41
CA ASN A 52 1.46 9.85 2.47
C ASN A 52 2.11 11.13 1.91
N TYR A 53 2.94 10.99 0.89
CA TYR A 53 3.55 12.15 0.22
C TYR A 53 2.49 13.02 -0.46
N HIS A 54 1.54 12.41 -1.18
CA HIS A 54 0.41 13.11 -1.77
C HIS A 54 -0.40 13.88 -0.73
N LEU A 55 -0.73 13.26 0.41
CA LEU A 55 -1.44 13.93 1.50
C LEU A 55 -0.68 15.15 2.03
N LYS A 56 0.64 15.04 2.16
CA LYS A 56 1.46 16.08 2.76
C LYS A 56 1.67 17.30 1.87
N TYR A 57 1.76 17.12 0.55
CA TYR A 57 2.25 18.16 -0.36
C TYR A 57 1.31 18.50 -1.51
N GLU A 58 0.28 17.69 -1.77
CA GLU A 58 -0.61 17.87 -2.91
C GLU A 58 -2.08 17.98 -2.52
N CYS A 59 -2.58 17.07 -1.68
CA CYS A 59 -4.01 16.97 -1.40
C CYS A 59 -4.48 18.14 -0.54
N GLY A 60 -5.20 19.09 -1.14
CA GLY A 60 -5.66 20.29 -0.44
C GLY A 60 -4.53 21.23 -0.01
N VAL A 61 -3.31 21.01 -0.51
CA VAL A 61 -2.13 21.80 -0.18
C VAL A 61 -1.74 22.65 -1.38
N SER A 62 -1.67 23.97 -1.18
CA SER A 62 -1.21 24.90 -2.21
C SER A 62 0.27 24.66 -2.55
N PRO A 63 0.69 24.79 -3.82
CA PRO A 63 2.08 24.56 -4.22
C PRO A 63 3.04 25.51 -3.52
N GLN A 64 4.07 24.96 -2.87
CA GLN A 64 4.97 25.70 -1.96
C GLN A 64 6.34 26.00 -2.59
N PHE A 65 6.70 25.32 -3.67
CA PHE A 65 8.04 25.42 -4.25
C PHE A 65 8.04 26.42 -5.40
N LYS A 66 8.60 27.60 -5.17
CA LYS A 66 8.76 28.65 -6.19
C LYS A 66 10.05 28.46 -6.98
N CYS A 67 9.99 28.64 -8.29
CA CYS A 67 11.19 28.74 -9.12
C CYS A 67 11.95 30.05 -8.80
N PRO A 68 13.29 30.02 -8.64
CA PRO A 68 14.04 31.25 -8.37
C PRO A 68 14.13 32.17 -9.61
N TYR A 69 13.86 31.65 -10.82
CA TYR A 69 14.00 32.38 -12.08
C TYR A 69 12.66 32.81 -12.69
N CYS A 70 11.52 32.31 -12.20
CA CYS A 70 10.19 32.66 -12.71
C CYS A 70 9.12 32.61 -11.61
N SER A 71 7.91 33.08 -11.90
CA SER A 71 6.81 33.14 -10.91
C SER A 71 6.05 31.83 -10.71
N LYS A 72 6.48 30.72 -11.32
CA LYS A 72 5.77 29.43 -11.23
C LYS A 72 5.96 28.77 -9.86
N LEU A 73 4.88 28.20 -9.35
CA LEU A 73 4.82 27.43 -8.11
C LEU A 73 4.56 25.95 -8.43
N PHE A 74 5.16 25.08 -7.63
CA PHE A 74 5.04 23.63 -7.77
C PHE A 74 4.71 22.97 -6.44
N SER A 75 3.97 21.85 -6.50
CA SER A 75 3.64 21.04 -5.32
C SER A 75 4.82 20.16 -4.88
N GLN A 76 5.79 19.92 -5.76
CA GLN A 76 6.97 19.11 -5.48
C GLN A 76 8.28 19.82 -5.87
N LYS A 77 9.30 19.65 -5.02
CA LYS A 77 10.64 20.18 -5.27
C LYS A 77 11.32 19.55 -6.48
N SER A 78 11.13 18.24 -6.68
CA SER A 78 11.66 17.50 -7.84
C SER A 78 11.09 18.03 -9.16
N THR A 79 9.79 18.31 -9.21
CA THR A 79 9.12 18.87 -10.38
C THR A 79 9.62 20.29 -10.68
N MET A 80 9.78 21.14 -9.65
CA MET A 80 10.35 22.48 -9.82
C MET A 80 11.79 22.43 -10.37
N LYS A 81 12.62 21.49 -9.91
CA LYS A 81 14.01 21.36 -10.39
C LYS A 81 14.12 20.90 -11.85
N LYS A 82 13.13 20.15 -12.34
CA LYS A 82 13.10 19.67 -13.73
C LYS A 82 12.50 20.70 -14.70
N HIS A 83 11.68 21.59 -14.17
CA HIS A 83 11.07 22.69 -14.90
C HIS A 83 12.14 23.69 -15.37
#